data_AF-A0A3A5VFZ3-F1
#
_entry.id   AF-A0A3A5VFZ3-F1
#
_cell.length_a   1.000
_cell.length_b   1.000
_cell.length_c   1.000
_cell.angle_alpha   90.00
_cell.angle_beta   90.00
_cell.angle_gamma   90.00
#
_symmetry.space_group_name_H-M   'P 1'
#
loop_
_entity.id
_entity.type
_entity.pdbx_description
1 polymer ?
#
loop_
_entity_poly.entity_id
_entity_poly.type
_entity_poly.pdbx_seq_one_letter_code
_entity_poly.pdbx_strand_id
1 'polypeptide(L)'
;MGSTEVEIIWNGPKSRAELLLSAIAPDDPESFSYEIVDLDETSRLIIKVISKNLNTIRSTIDDILVCLAAANTSLDVVEEK
;
A
#
# COMPACT_ATOMS: atom_id res chain seq x y z
N MET A 1 19.82 17.54 8.07
CA MET A 1 18.52 17.12 8.63
C MET A 1 18.19 15.78 8.01
N GLY A 2 18.03 14.71 8.81
CA GLY A 2 17.73 13.38 8.29
C GLY A 2 16.25 13.23 7.94
N SER A 3 15.95 12.50 6.88
CA SER A 3 14.63 11.95 6.58
C SER A 3 14.68 10.44 6.80
N THR A 4 13.55 9.86 7.19
CA THR A 4 13.37 8.41 7.23
C THR A 4 12.43 8.03 6.08
N GLU A 5 12.73 6.89 5.47
CA GLU A 5 11.97 6.32 4.36
C GLU A 5 11.57 4.89 4.74
N VAL A 6 10.34 4.52 4.43
CA VAL A 6 9.82 3.16 4.59
C VAL A 6 9.16 2.74 3.29
N GLU A 7 9.44 1.51 2.87
CA GLU A 7 8.86 0.90 1.68
C GLU A 7 8.05 -0.34 2.08
N ILE A 8 6.80 -0.40 1.62
CA ILE A 8 5.95 -1.58 1.71
C ILE A 8 5.90 -2.22 0.33
N ILE A 9 6.24 -3.51 0.26
CA ILE A 9 6.25 -4.27 -0.99
C ILE A 9 5.23 -5.39 -0.88
N TRP A 10 4.24 -5.37 -1.77
CA TRP A 10 3.25 -6.42 -1.93
C TRP A 10 3.37 -7.06 -3.32
N ASN A 11 3.20 -8.37 -3.41
CA ASN A 11 3.24 -9.12 -4.67
C ASN A 11 1.96 -9.94 -4.83
N GLY A 12 1.37 -9.91 -6.03
CA GLY A 12 0.17 -10.66 -6.35
C GLY A 12 -0.46 -10.21 -7.66
N PRO A 13 -1.69 -10.63 -8.00
CA PRO A 13 -2.30 -10.29 -9.28
C PRO A 13 -2.52 -8.77 -9.44
N LYS A 14 -2.34 -8.26 -10.67
CA LYS A 14 -2.45 -6.83 -10.99
C LYS A 14 -3.78 -6.22 -10.55
N SER A 15 -4.88 -6.91 -10.84
CA SER A 15 -6.22 -6.46 -10.43
C SER A 15 -6.32 -6.25 -8.93
N ARG A 16 -5.64 -7.08 -8.12
CA ARG A 16 -5.64 -6.96 -6.66
C ARG A 16 -4.73 -5.82 -6.19
N ALA A 17 -3.59 -5.57 -6.85
CA ALA A 17 -2.77 -4.38 -6.60
C ALA A 17 -3.57 -3.08 -6.83
N GLU A 18 -4.33 -2.99 -7.92
CA GLU A 18 -5.15 -1.82 -8.27
C GLU A 18 -6.29 -1.60 -7.25
N LEU A 19 -6.90 -2.68 -6.76
CA LEU A 19 -7.94 -2.62 -5.74
C LEU A 19 -7.39 -2.20 -4.37
N LEU A 20 -6.24 -2.76 -3.97
CA LEU A 20 -5.53 -2.36 -2.75
C LEU A 20 -5.14 -0.89 -2.79
N LEU A 21 -4.64 -0.42 -3.93
CA LEU A 21 -4.30 0.98 -4.13
C LEU A 21 -5.53 1.89 -4.02
N SER A 22 -6.65 1.48 -4.63
CA SER A 22 -7.91 2.25 -4.58
C SER A 22 -8.47 2.36 -3.16
N ALA A 23 -8.12 1.44 -2.26
CA ALA A 23 -8.54 1.48 -0.86
C ALA A 23 -7.72 2.46 -0.01
N ILE A 24 -6.46 2.74 -0.36
CA ILE A 24 -5.57 3.64 0.39
C ILE A 24 -5.45 5.04 -0.22
N ALA A 25 -5.75 5.20 -1.51
CA ALA A 25 -5.73 6.48 -2.20
C ALA A 25 -6.67 7.58 -1.63
N PRO A 26 -7.87 7.28 -1.08
CA PRO A 26 -8.78 8.33 -0.62
C PRO A 26 -8.39 8.95 0.73
N ASP A 27 -7.57 8.29 1.54
CA ASP A 27 -7.21 8.80 2.87
C ASP A 27 -6.09 9.84 2.82
N ASP A 28 -5.02 9.63 2.05
CA ASP A 28 -3.84 10.51 2.16
C ASP A 28 -2.89 10.47 0.94
N PRO A 29 -3.33 10.92 -0.26
CA PRO A 29 -2.57 10.79 -1.50
C PRO A 29 -1.28 11.63 -1.54
N GLU A 30 -1.11 12.61 -0.65
CA GLU A 30 0.13 13.40 -0.53
C GLU A 30 1.13 12.81 0.48
N SER A 31 0.70 11.85 1.32
CA SER A 31 1.53 11.30 2.40
C SER A 31 2.39 10.10 1.97
N PHE A 32 2.15 9.53 0.80
CA PHE A 32 2.93 8.42 0.26
C PHE A 32 3.00 8.46 -1.28
N SER A 33 4.02 7.82 -1.83
CA SER A 33 4.12 7.55 -3.27
C SER A 33 3.92 6.06 -3.52
N TYR A 34 3.45 5.69 -4.71
CA TYR A 34 3.26 4.29 -5.05
C TYR A 34 3.70 3.99 -6.49
N GLU A 35 4.03 2.73 -6.74
CA GLU A 35 4.37 2.20 -8.05
C GLU A 35 3.79 0.79 -8.19
N ILE A 36 3.15 0.51 -9.33
CA ILE A 36 2.74 -0.84 -9.71
C ILE A 36 3.69 -1.29 -10.82
N VAL A 37 4.46 -2.32 -10.55
CA VAL A 37 5.36 -2.97 -11.52
C VAL A 37 4.72 -4.26 -11.99
N ASP A 38 4.40 -4.35 -13.27
CA ASP A 38 4.03 -5.62 -13.91
C ASP A 38 5.24 -6.56 -13.93
N LEU A 39 5.07 -7.76 -13.37
CA LEU A 39 5.98 -8.90 -13.47
C LEU A 39 5.35 -9.92 -14.43
N ASP A 40 6.11 -10.88 -14.97
CA ASP A 40 5.61 -11.81 -16.01
C ASP A 40 4.23 -12.43 -15.70
N GLU A 41 4.06 -12.98 -14.49
CA GLU A 41 2.81 -13.64 -14.07
C GLU A 41 2.09 -12.93 -12.91
N THR A 42 2.69 -11.88 -12.35
CA THR A 42 2.16 -11.17 -11.16
C THR A 42 2.44 -9.68 -11.27
N SER A 43 2.06 -8.91 -10.26
CA SER A 43 2.39 -7.50 -10.14
C SER A 43 2.99 -7.25 -8.77
N ARG A 44 3.80 -6.21 -8.68
CA ARG A 44 4.35 -5.70 -7.43
C ARG A 44 3.81 -4.31 -7.17
N LEU A 45 3.15 -4.14 -6.03
CA LEU A 45 2.77 -2.84 -5.49
C LEU A 45 3.86 -2.39 -4.51
N ILE A 46 4.46 -1.26 -4.79
CA ILE A 46 5.47 -0.60 -3.94
C ILE A 46 4.84 0.67 -3.40
N ILE A 47 4.79 0.83 -2.08
CA ILE A 47 4.31 2.05 -1.43
C ILE A 47 5.48 2.63 -0.64
N LYS A 48 5.80 3.90 -0.86
CA LYS A 48 6.91 4.62 -0.23
C LYS A 48 6.39 5.75 0.64
N VAL A 49 6.83 5.78 1.90
CA VAL A 49 6.50 6.83 2.86
C VAL A 49 7.78 7.51 3.29
N ILE A 50 7.87 8.83 3.09
CA ILE A 50 9.04 9.65 3.43
C ILE A 50 8.62 10.74 4.40
N SER A 51 9.28 10.81 5.56
CA SER A 51 9.06 11.92 6.49
C SER A 51 10.29 12.23 7.34
N LYS A 52 10.31 13.43 7.91
CA LYS A 52 11.36 13.88 8.84
C LYS A 52 11.07 13.46 10.29
N ASN A 53 9.88 12.94 10.57
CA ASN A 53 9.44 12.55 11.91
C ASN A 53 9.02 11.08 11.93
N LEU A 54 9.70 10.27 12.75
CA LEU A 54 9.41 8.85 12.91
C LEU A 54 7.98 8.58 13.42
N ASN A 55 7.44 9.46 14.24
CA ASN A 55 6.07 9.31 14.74
C ASN A 55 5.05 9.47 13.60
N THR A 56 5.30 10.41 12.68
CA THR A 56 4.48 10.58 11.48
C THR A 56 4.56 9.35 10.59
N ILE A 57 5.76 8.82 10.32
CA ILE A 57 5.91 7.59 9.53
C ILE A 57 5.16 6.44 10.17
N ARG A 58 5.33 6.22 11.47
CA ARG A 58 4.64 5.13 12.17
C ARG A 58 3.13 5.23 11.98
N SER A 59 2.55 6.40 12.28
CA SER A 59 1.11 6.61 12.11
C SER A 59 0.64 6.38 10.68
N THR A 60 1.32 6.97 9.69
CA THR A 60 0.97 6.78 8.27
C THR A 60 1.06 5.32 7.83
N ILE A 61 2.09 4.59 8.28
CA ILE A 61 2.25 3.17 7.97
C ILE A 61 1.15 2.34 8.65
N ASP A 62 0.83 2.60 9.92
CA ASP A 62 -0.26 1.92 10.62
C ASP A 62 -1.61 2.11 9.88
N ASP A 63 -1.93 3.35 9.47
CA ASP A 63 -3.16 3.65 8.73
C ASP A 63 -3.20 2.92 7.37
N ILE A 64 -2.10 2.94 6.61
CA ILE A 64 -1.98 2.22 5.34
C ILE A 64 -2.18 0.71 5.55
N LEU A 65 -1.52 0.12 6.54
CA LEU A 65 -1.60 -1.32 6.79
C LEU A 65 -3.01 -1.75 7.22
N VAL A 66 -3.72 -0.93 8.00
CA VAL A 66 -5.11 -1.18 8.38
C VAL A 66 -6.02 -1.18 7.16
N CYS A 67 -5.91 -0.17 6.29
CA CYS A 67 -6.71 -0.08 5.07
C CYS A 67 -6.40 -1.21 4.08
N LEU A 68 -5.12 -1.56 3.91
CA LEU A 68 -4.70 -2.70 3.10
C LEU A 68 -5.25 -4.02 3.65
N ALA A 69 -5.21 -4.23 4.97
CA ALA A 69 -5.76 -5.44 5.59
C ALA A 69 -7.27 -5.54 5.36
N ALA A 70 -8.02 -4.45 5.56
CA ALA A 70 -9.46 -4.41 5.35
C ALA A 70 -9.83 -4.68 3.88
N ALA A 71 -9.12 -4.05 2.94
CA ALA A 71 -9.32 -4.29 1.51
C ALA A 71 -8.95 -5.72 1.13
N ASN A 72 -7.83 -6.24 1.63
CA ASN A 72 -7.36 -7.58 1.34
C ASN A 72 -8.33 -8.66 1.84
N THR A 73 -8.86 -8.53 3.07
CA THR A 73 -9.89 -9.44 3.60
C THR A 73 -11.19 -9.36 2.81
N SER A 74 -11.58 -8.15 2.39
CA SER A 74 -12.78 -7.95 1.55
C SER A 74 -12.63 -8.56 0.15
N LEU A 75 -11.41 -8.64 -0.37
CA LEU A 75 -11.10 -9.26 -1.66
C LEU A 75 -11.03 -10.79 -1.55
N ASP A 76 -10.48 -11.31 -0.44
CA ASP A 76 -10.43 -12.75 -0.18
C ASP A 76 -11.83 -13.38 -0.12
N VAL A 77 -12.81 -12.70 0.51
CA VAL A 77 -14.21 -13.19 0.55
C VAL A 77 -14.92 -13.18 -0.82
N VAL A 78 -14.37 -12.51 -1.83
CA VAL A 78 -14.94 -12.46 -3.19
C VAL A 78 -14.34 -13.56 -4.10
N GLU A 79 -13.13 -14.03 -3.81
CA GLU A 79 -12.48 -15.13 -4.57
C GLU A 79 -12.97 -16.54 -4.15
N GLU A 80 -13.80 -16.66 -3.12
CA GLU A 80 -14.31 -17.95 -2.61
C GLU A 80 -15.63 -18.44 -3.26
N LYS A 81 -15.97 -18.00 -4.48
CA LYS A 81 -17.19 -18.43 -5.21
C LYS A 81 -16.95 -19.09 -6.56
#